data_AF-A0A965A9Y4-F1
#
_entry.id   AF-A0A965A9Y4-F1
#
_cell.length_a   1.000
_cell.length_b   1.000
_cell.length_c   1.000
_cell.angle_alpha   90.00
_cell.angle_beta   90.00
_cell.angle_gamma   90.00
#
_symmetry.space_group_name_H-M   'P 1'
#
loop_
_entity.id
_entity.type
_entity.pdbx_description
1 polymer ?
#
loop_
_entity_poly.entity_id
_entity_poly.type
_entity_poly.pdbx_seq_one_letter_code
_entity_poly.pdbx_strand_id
1 'polypeptide(L)'
;MKKIVSFLENADRFHGAWSHWINGNTGKVVPFSAKDNGGDLVETSFLVQGLLTFRQYLEPTDTVGNNLINRITDLYYDVEWDWYRKNNEQVLYWHWSPNFNWEMNFPMYGYYEQQITYFLAAASPTHSIPKSVYTNGFGKNGAIVKNNLFYNIKLPLESPGPLFWVHYSYLGLDPHFSDGYANYWEQNVNATLINQAHCIANPRNYVGYSDACWGLTSSDNQSGYSAHSPGNDLGVITPTAALSSFPYTPTESMKALKFFYYTLGD
;
A
#
# COMPACT_ATOMS: atom_id res chain seq x y z
N MET A 1 9.23 -20.69 0.55
CA MET A 1 8.48 -20.27 -0.66
C MET A 1 7.63 -21.35 -1.31
N LYS A 2 8.10 -22.58 -1.61
CA LYS A 2 7.25 -23.64 -2.21
C LYS A 2 5.88 -23.82 -1.53
N LYS A 3 5.86 -23.89 -0.19
CA LYS A 3 4.63 -24.00 0.62
C LYS A 3 3.67 -22.82 0.40
N ILE A 4 4.18 -21.59 0.32
CA ILE A 4 3.38 -20.38 0.13
C ILE A 4 2.77 -20.37 -1.27
N VAL A 5 3.57 -20.60 -2.31
CA VAL A 5 3.07 -20.64 -3.70
C VAL A 5 2.02 -21.75 -3.85
N SER A 6 2.27 -22.94 -3.31
CA SER A 6 1.27 -24.02 -3.32
C SER A 6 -0.01 -23.67 -2.57
N PHE A 7 0.08 -22.92 -1.46
CA PHE A 7 -1.12 -22.45 -0.78
C PHE A 7 -1.91 -21.47 -1.65
N LEU A 8 -1.25 -20.49 -2.25
CA LEU A 8 -1.89 -19.45 -3.07
C LEU A 8 -2.54 -19.99 -4.35
N GLU A 9 -1.96 -21.03 -4.96
CA GLU A 9 -2.53 -21.74 -6.11
C GLU A 9 -3.86 -22.42 -5.79
N ASN A 10 -4.06 -22.82 -4.53
CA ASN A 10 -5.23 -23.59 -4.09
C ASN A 10 -6.21 -22.75 -3.25
N ALA A 11 -5.84 -21.53 -2.87
CA ALA A 11 -6.71 -20.62 -2.16
C ALA A 11 -7.83 -20.09 -3.06
N ASP A 12 -8.96 -19.70 -2.47
CA ASP A 12 -10.06 -19.08 -3.20
C ASP A 12 -9.56 -17.81 -3.90
N ARG A 13 -9.89 -17.67 -5.19
CA ARG A 13 -9.61 -16.50 -6.02
C ARG A 13 -10.89 -16.06 -6.73
N PHE A 14 -11.00 -14.76 -6.98
CA PHE A 14 -12.17 -14.09 -7.53
C PHE A 14 -11.72 -13.23 -8.71
N HIS A 15 -11.92 -13.73 -9.93
CA HIS A 15 -11.30 -13.13 -11.13
C HIS A 15 -9.78 -13.00 -10.95
N GLY A 16 -9.15 -14.09 -10.51
CA GLY A 16 -7.71 -14.17 -10.24
C GLY A 16 -7.21 -13.45 -8.98
N ALA A 17 -7.96 -12.49 -8.42
CA ALA A 17 -7.57 -11.78 -7.20
C ALA A 17 -7.85 -12.62 -5.94
N TRP A 18 -7.02 -12.49 -4.92
CA TRP A 18 -7.25 -13.09 -3.61
C TRP A 18 -8.12 -12.19 -2.73
N SER A 19 -8.76 -12.77 -1.71
CA SER A 19 -9.45 -12.01 -0.67
C SER A 19 -8.48 -11.43 0.35
N HIS A 20 -8.91 -10.38 1.06
CA HIS A 20 -8.15 -9.75 2.14
C HIS A 20 -7.72 -10.77 3.20
N TRP A 21 -8.66 -11.57 3.71
CA TRP A 21 -8.36 -12.66 4.64
C TRP A 21 -8.65 -14.03 4.03
N ILE A 22 -7.74 -14.96 4.31
CA ILE A 22 -7.82 -16.35 3.89
C ILE A 22 -7.58 -17.22 5.12
N ASN A 23 -8.39 -18.26 5.31
CA ASN A 23 -8.15 -19.26 6.32
C ASN A 23 -6.89 -20.05 5.98
N GLY A 24 -5.83 -19.88 6.79
CA GLY A 24 -4.50 -20.45 6.53
C GLY A 24 -4.42 -21.99 6.50
N ASN A 25 -5.47 -22.70 6.94
CA ASN A 25 -5.51 -24.16 6.90
C ASN A 25 -6.25 -24.70 5.67
N THR A 26 -7.20 -23.93 5.13
CA THR A 26 -8.14 -24.42 4.10
C THR A 26 -8.04 -23.68 2.77
N GLY A 27 -7.40 -22.50 2.75
CA GLY A 27 -7.39 -21.64 1.57
C GLY A 27 -8.71 -20.92 1.32
N LYS A 28 -9.70 -21.06 2.22
CA LYS A 28 -11.03 -20.45 2.04
C LYS A 28 -11.08 -18.99 2.47
N VAL A 29 -11.84 -18.18 1.73
CA VAL A 29 -12.07 -16.77 2.09
C VAL A 29 -12.64 -16.65 3.51
N VAL A 30 -12.09 -15.71 4.28
CA VAL A 30 -12.70 -15.23 5.53
C VAL A 30 -13.17 -13.80 5.24
N PRO A 31 -14.49 -13.52 5.26
CA PRO A 31 -14.98 -12.17 4.98
C PRO A 31 -14.39 -11.14 5.95
N PHE A 32 -13.85 -10.05 5.43
CA PHE A 32 -13.37 -8.93 6.24
C PHE A 32 -14.54 -8.09 6.77
N SER A 33 -15.61 -8.00 5.99
CA SER A 33 -16.90 -7.45 6.39
C SER A 33 -18.05 -8.22 5.73
N ALA A 34 -19.30 -7.85 6.02
CA ALA A 34 -20.47 -8.55 5.48
C ALA A 34 -20.51 -8.60 3.95
N LYS A 35 -20.03 -7.55 3.26
CA LYS A 35 -20.02 -7.45 1.79
C LYS A 35 -18.64 -7.67 1.17
N ASP A 36 -17.60 -7.68 2.00
CA ASP A 36 -16.23 -7.91 1.58
C ASP A 36 -15.86 -9.38 1.84
N ASN A 37 -16.35 -10.24 0.93
CA ASN A 37 -16.19 -11.69 0.96
C ASN A 37 -15.72 -12.26 -0.39
N GLY A 38 -15.08 -11.41 -1.20
CA GLY A 38 -14.58 -11.76 -2.52
C GLY A 38 -13.15 -11.27 -2.70
N GLY A 39 -12.81 -10.83 -3.91
CA GLY A 39 -11.48 -10.35 -4.22
C GLY A 39 -11.24 -8.93 -3.71
N ASP A 40 -10.07 -8.73 -3.12
CA ASP A 40 -9.50 -7.44 -2.74
C ASP A 40 -8.30 -7.17 -3.66
N LEU A 41 -8.44 -6.18 -4.54
CA LEU A 41 -7.43 -5.89 -5.55
C LEU A 41 -6.21 -5.17 -4.97
N VAL A 42 -6.38 -4.41 -3.88
CA VAL A 42 -5.26 -3.70 -3.23
C VAL A 42 -4.39 -4.71 -2.49
N GLU A 43 -4.98 -5.60 -1.70
CA GLU A 43 -4.25 -6.66 -1.00
C GLU A 43 -3.58 -7.63 -1.99
N THR A 44 -4.30 -7.99 -3.07
CA THR A 44 -3.73 -8.76 -4.18
C THR A 44 -2.50 -8.06 -4.77
N SER A 45 -2.53 -6.73 -4.94
CA SER A 45 -1.40 -5.99 -5.49
C SER A 45 -0.18 -5.98 -4.58
N PHE A 46 -0.36 -5.93 -3.25
CA PHE A 46 0.75 -6.03 -2.30
C PHE A 46 1.38 -7.43 -2.32
N LEU A 47 0.55 -8.47 -2.38
CA LEU A 47 1.01 -9.84 -2.52
C LEU A 47 1.79 -10.05 -3.83
N VAL A 48 1.22 -9.61 -4.96
CA VAL A 48 1.86 -9.73 -6.29
C VAL A 48 3.17 -8.95 -6.35
N GLN A 49 3.24 -7.76 -5.77
CA GLN A 49 4.49 -7.00 -5.66
C GLN A 49 5.59 -7.86 -5.01
N GLY A 50 5.31 -8.50 -3.87
CA GLY A 50 6.27 -9.38 -3.19
C GLY A 50 6.61 -10.65 -3.98
N LEU A 51 5.62 -11.27 -4.62
CA LEU A 51 5.82 -12.45 -5.46
C LEU A 51 6.73 -12.15 -6.66
N LEU A 52 6.54 -11.02 -7.33
CA LEU A 52 7.37 -10.60 -8.45
C LEU A 52 8.79 -10.26 -8.00
N THR A 53 8.97 -9.60 -6.86
CA THR A 53 10.30 -9.38 -6.28
C THR A 53 11.01 -10.71 -6.01
N PHE A 54 10.33 -11.69 -5.39
CA PHE A 54 10.92 -13.01 -5.14
C PHE A 54 11.19 -13.78 -6.44
N ARG A 55 10.31 -13.68 -7.44
CA ARG A 55 10.51 -14.29 -8.76
C ARG A 55 11.80 -13.78 -9.42
N GLN A 56 12.09 -12.47 -9.32
CA GLN A 56 13.31 -11.88 -9.88
C GLN A 56 14.58 -12.26 -9.12
N TYR A 57 14.46 -12.72 -7.87
CA TYR A 57 15.59 -13.22 -7.08
C TYR A 57 16.02 -14.65 -7.47
N LEU A 58 15.13 -15.43 -8.10
CA LEU A 58 15.39 -16.82 -8.46
C LEU A 58 16.23 -16.96 -9.74
N GLU A 59 17.07 -17.99 -9.78
CA GLU A 59 17.89 -18.33 -10.94
C GLU A 59 17.14 -19.25 -11.93
N PRO A 60 16.93 -18.83 -13.20
CA PRO A 60 16.23 -19.64 -14.19
C PRO A 60 16.95 -20.93 -14.61
N THR A 61 18.26 -21.02 -14.36
CA THR A 61 19.07 -22.21 -14.68
C THR A 61 18.95 -23.30 -13.61
N ASP A 62 18.52 -22.96 -12.39
CA ASP A 62 18.18 -23.94 -11.36
C ASP A 62 16.79 -24.53 -11.63
N THR A 63 16.66 -25.85 -11.62
CA THR A 63 15.39 -26.52 -11.93
C THR A 63 14.30 -26.19 -10.90
N VAL A 64 14.67 -26.06 -9.62
CA VAL A 64 13.73 -25.73 -8.55
C VAL A 64 13.30 -24.26 -8.63
N GLY A 65 14.25 -23.36 -8.84
CA GLY A 65 14.03 -21.93 -9.07
C GLY A 65 13.14 -21.69 -10.28
N ASN A 66 13.47 -22.29 -11.42
CA ASN A 66 12.70 -22.16 -12.66
C ASN A 66 11.25 -22.66 -12.50
N ASN A 67 11.03 -23.74 -11.76
CA ASN A 67 9.66 -24.19 -11.45
C ASN A 67 8.88 -23.14 -10.66
N LEU A 68 9.49 -22.51 -9.66
CA LEU A 68 8.84 -21.43 -8.88
C LEU A 68 8.62 -20.16 -9.72
N ILE A 69 9.56 -19.81 -10.60
CA ILE A 69 9.41 -18.70 -11.55
C ILE A 69 8.15 -18.88 -12.40
N ASN A 70 7.97 -20.06 -13.00
CA ASN A 70 6.82 -20.35 -13.84
C ASN A 70 5.51 -20.27 -13.05
N ARG A 71 5.45 -20.93 -11.89
CA ARG A 71 4.26 -20.92 -11.04
C ARG A 71 3.86 -19.53 -10.56
N ILE A 72 4.83 -18.70 -10.17
CA ILE A 72 4.57 -17.30 -9.81
C ILE A 72 4.12 -16.48 -11.04
N THR A 73 4.70 -16.75 -12.21
CA THR A 73 4.29 -16.11 -13.47
C THR A 73 2.82 -16.41 -13.76
N ASP A 74 2.41 -17.67 -13.64
CA ASP A 74 1.03 -18.11 -13.86
C ASP A 74 0.08 -17.40 -12.88
N LEU A 75 0.42 -17.40 -11.59
CA LEU A 75 -0.37 -16.69 -10.57
C LEU A 75 -0.54 -15.19 -10.88
N TYR A 76 0.51 -14.52 -11.35
CA TYR A 76 0.46 -13.11 -11.73
C TYR A 76 -0.38 -12.89 -13.00
N TYR A 77 -0.22 -13.75 -14.00
CA TYR A 77 -0.94 -13.65 -15.28
C TYR A 77 -2.43 -13.95 -15.13
N ASP A 78 -2.82 -14.74 -14.13
CA ASP A 78 -4.21 -15.05 -13.85
C ASP A 78 -4.99 -13.89 -13.20
N VAL A 79 -4.33 -12.86 -12.68
CA VAL A 79 -5.04 -11.74 -12.03
C VAL A 79 -5.74 -10.89 -13.10
N GLU A 80 -7.08 -10.91 -13.11
CA GLU A 80 -7.90 -10.20 -14.09
C GLU A 80 -8.09 -8.72 -13.70
N TRP A 81 -7.01 -7.91 -13.74
CA TRP A 81 -7.07 -6.50 -13.32
C TRP A 81 -8.12 -5.69 -14.09
N ASP A 82 -8.35 -6.02 -15.36
CA ASP A 82 -9.34 -5.37 -16.22
C ASP A 82 -10.79 -5.67 -15.82
N TRP A 83 -11.06 -6.83 -15.20
CA TRP A 83 -12.36 -7.16 -14.61
C TRP A 83 -12.78 -6.12 -13.56
N TYR A 84 -11.82 -5.69 -12.74
CA TYR A 84 -12.02 -4.72 -11.66
C TYR A 84 -12.28 -3.28 -12.12
N ARG A 85 -12.50 -3.07 -13.43
CA ARG A 85 -13.01 -1.82 -14.00
C ARG A 85 -14.53 -1.71 -14.02
N LYS A 86 -15.29 -2.68 -13.50
CA LYS A 86 -16.77 -2.67 -13.43
C LYS A 86 -17.43 -2.13 -14.72
N ASN A 87 -17.67 -2.99 -15.70
CA ASN A 87 -18.22 -2.58 -17.00
C ASN A 87 -17.34 -1.55 -17.75
N ASN A 88 -16.01 -1.76 -17.73
CA ASN A 88 -15.05 -0.93 -18.48
C ASN A 88 -14.99 0.56 -18.07
N GLU A 89 -15.38 0.90 -16.85
CA GLU A 89 -15.16 2.24 -16.29
C GLU A 89 -13.66 2.61 -16.33
N GLN A 90 -13.41 3.91 -16.20
CA GLN A 90 -12.07 4.50 -16.28
C GLN A 90 -11.43 4.62 -14.89
N VAL A 91 -11.68 3.63 -14.03
CA VAL A 91 -11.20 3.54 -12.65
C VAL A 91 -11.14 2.06 -12.26
N LEU A 92 -10.25 1.69 -11.34
CA LEU A 92 -10.27 0.38 -10.71
C LEU A 92 -11.11 0.41 -9.43
N TYR A 93 -11.86 -0.65 -9.18
CA TYR A 93 -12.59 -0.88 -7.94
C TYR A 93 -11.76 -1.76 -7.01
N TRP A 94 -11.81 -1.44 -5.72
CA TRP A 94 -11.07 -2.17 -4.70
C TRP A 94 -11.59 -3.60 -4.55
N HIS A 95 -12.92 -3.78 -4.58
CA HIS A 95 -13.54 -5.06 -4.24
C HIS A 95 -14.49 -5.55 -5.34
N TRP A 96 -14.57 -6.87 -5.47
CA TRP A 96 -15.65 -7.57 -6.17
C TRP A 96 -16.04 -8.82 -5.40
N SER A 97 -17.33 -9.12 -5.30
CA SER A 97 -17.86 -10.28 -4.59
C SER A 97 -18.72 -11.19 -5.48
N PRO A 98 -18.63 -12.52 -5.36
CA PRO A 98 -19.55 -13.42 -6.05
C PRO A 98 -21.00 -13.31 -5.55
N ASN A 99 -21.20 -12.84 -4.32
CA ASN A 99 -22.53 -12.75 -3.68
C ASN A 99 -23.12 -11.34 -3.77
N PHE A 100 -22.26 -10.33 -3.82
CA PHE A 100 -22.64 -8.91 -3.75
C PHE A 100 -22.15 -8.09 -4.94
N ASN A 101 -21.49 -8.69 -5.92
CA ASN A 101 -20.93 -8.04 -7.10
C ASN A 101 -20.11 -6.80 -6.71
N TRP A 102 -20.61 -5.62 -7.06
CA TRP A 102 -19.96 -4.32 -6.87
C TRP A 102 -20.54 -3.52 -5.69
N GLU A 103 -21.31 -4.12 -4.79
CA GLU A 103 -22.01 -3.38 -3.72
C GLU A 103 -21.09 -2.71 -2.70
N MET A 104 -19.84 -3.18 -2.53
CA MET A 104 -18.81 -2.43 -1.80
C MET A 104 -18.55 -1.06 -2.43
N ASN A 105 -18.71 -0.97 -3.76
CA ASN A 105 -18.75 0.25 -4.57
C ASN A 105 -17.65 1.26 -4.23
N PHE A 106 -16.40 0.78 -4.16
CA PHE A 106 -15.25 1.58 -3.78
C PHE A 106 -14.30 1.78 -4.99
N PRO A 107 -14.53 2.81 -5.82
CA PRO A 107 -13.60 3.20 -6.87
C PRO A 107 -12.34 3.83 -6.27
N MET A 108 -11.16 3.39 -6.72
CA MET A 108 -9.87 3.79 -6.17
C MET A 108 -9.32 5.03 -6.87
N TYR A 109 -9.54 6.21 -6.31
CA TYR A 109 -8.88 7.45 -6.74
C TYR A 109 -7.60 7.68 -5.94
N GLY A 110 -6.58 8.34 -6.50
CA GLY A 110 -5.35 8.70 -5.79
C GLY A 110 -5.47 10.05 -5.06
N TYR A 111 -4.51 10.42 -4.20
CA TYR A 111 -3.27 9.71 -3.83
C TYR A 111 -3.40 9.06 -2.44
N TYR A 112 -3.10 7.76 -2.36
CA TYR A 112 -3.16 6.91 -1.16
C TYR A 112 -2.20 5.70 -1.35
N GLU A 113 -2.31 4.63 -0.56
CA GLU A 113 -1.40 3.47 -0.52
C GLU A 113 -1.40 2.56 -1.76
N GLN A 114 -2.39 2.67 -2.66
CA GLN A 114 -2.70 1.71 -3.74
C GLN A 114 -2.11 2.07 -5.12
N GLN A 115 -1.07 2.90 -5.20
CA GLN A 115 -0.44 3.23 -6.48
C GLN A 115 0.05 1.98 -7.23
N ILE A 116 0.64 1.02 -6.51
CA ILE A 116 1.16 -0.22 -7.09
C ILE A 116 0.06 -1.05 -7.74
N THR A 117 -1.19 -0.98 -7.26
CA THR A 117 -2.33 -1.65 -7.88
C THR A 117 -2.55 -1.19 -9.32
N TYR A 118 -2.49 0.12 -9.56
CA TYR A 118 -2.60 0.67 -10.92
C TYR A 118 -1.40 0.30 -11.79
N PHE A 119 -0.18 0.27 -11.22
CA PHE A 119 1.03 -0.05 -11.96
C PHE A 119 1.07 -1.52 -12.37
N LEU A 120 0.72 -2.44 -11.47
CA LEU A 120 0.60 -3.87 -11.78
C LEU A 120 -0.52 -4.14 -12.79
N ALA A 121 -1.66 -3.46 -12.66
CA ALA A 121 -2.73 -3.55 -13.65
C ALA A 121 -2.28 -3.08 -15.03
N ALA A 122 -1.50 -1.99 -15.13
CA ALA A 122 -0.97 -1.51 -16.41
C ALA A 122 0.14 -2.42 -16.97
N ALA A 123 0.90 -3.09 -16.10
CA ALA A 123 1.99 -3.99 -16.46
C ALA A 123 1.53 -5.43 -16.80
N SER A 124 0.27 -5.79 -16.51
CA SER A 124 -0.26 -7.13 -16.76
C SER A 124 -0.20 -7.49 -18.25
N PRO A 125 0.43 -8.60 -18.65
CA PRO A 125 0.51 -8.98 -20.06
C PRO A 125 -0.77 -9.66 -20.59
N THR A 126 -1.68 -10.07 -19.70
CA THR A 126 -2.89 -10.83 -20.01
C THR A 126 -4.16 -10.02 -19.76
N HIS A 127 -4.16 -9.19 -18.71
CA HIS A 127 -5.31 -8.44 -18.21
C HIS A 127 -4.96 -6.97 -17.97
N SER A 128 -4.39 -6.32 -18.98
CA SER A 128 -3.95 -4.92 -18.88
C SER A 128 -5.11 -3.92 -18.84
N ILE A 129 -4.88 -2.80 -18.16
CA ILE A 129 -5.77 -1.65 -18.19
C ILE A 129 -5.28 -0.59 -19.20
N PRO A 130 -6.17 0.15 -19.88
CA PRO A 130 -5.75 1.26 -20.71
C PRO A 130 -5.25 2.42 -19.84
N LYS A 131 -4.30 3.22 -20.36
CA LYS A 131 -3.74 4.41 -19.67
C LYS A 131 -4.82 5.34 -19.10
N SER A 132 -5.95 5.46 -19.77
CA SER A 132 -7.08 6.29 -19.34
C SER A 132 -7.65 5.89 -17.97
N VAL A 133 -7.52 4.63 -17.55
CA VAL A 133 -7.92 4.19 -16.20
C VAL A 133 -7.01 4.80 -15.12
N TYR A 134 -5.70 4.88 -15.38
CA TYR A 134 -4.77 5.59 -14.49
C TYR A 134 -5.06 7.10 -14.48
N THR A 135 -5.24 7.70 -15.66
CA THR A 135 -5.45 9.16 -15.77
C THR A 135 -6.75 9.63 -15.10
N ASN A 136 -7.87 8.95 -15.37
CA ASN A 136 -9.18 9.33 -14.85
C ASN A 136 -9.42 8.84 -13.41
N GLY A 137 -8.97 7.62 -13.10
CA GLY A 137 -9.05 7.01 -11.78
C GLY A 137 -7.98 7.57 -10.85
N PHE A 138 -6.81 6.95 -10.80
CA PHE A 138 -5.74 7.36 -9.88
C PHE A 138 -5.45 8.86 -9.94
N GLY A 139 -5.19 9.41 -11.13
CA GLY A 139 -4.84 10.81 -11.33
C GLY A 139 -5.98 11.82 -11.20
N LYS A 140 -7.25 11.37 -11.09
CA LYS A 140 -8.45 12.23 -11.02
C LYS A 140 -8.46 13.32 -12.10
N ASN A 141 -8.01 13.01 -13.31
CA ASN A 141 -7.83 13.97 -14.40
C ASN A 141 -7.01 15.22 -14.01
N GLY A 142 -5.94 15.00 -13.23
CA GLY A 142 -5.04 16.05 -12.74
C GLY A 142 -5.44 16.65 -11.39
N ALA A 143 -6.66 16.39 -10.90
CA ALA A 143 -7.12 16.94 -9.63
C ALA A 143 -6.40 16.35 -8.39
N ILE A 144 -5.60 15.31 -8.56
CA ILE A 144 -4.72 14.72 -7.54
C ILE A 144 -3.62 15.70 -7.07
N VAL A 145 -3.19 16.62 -7.94
CA VAL A 145 -2.13 17.59 -7.66
C VAL A 145 -2.67 18.74 -6.83
N LYS A 146 -2.06 19.00 -5.66
CA LYS A 146 -2.47 20.06 -4.72
C LYS A 146 -1.38 21.09 -4.45
N ASN A 147 -0.14 20.67 -4.26
CA ASN A 147 0.99 21.54 -3.89
C ASN A 147 0.76 22.39 -2.63
N ASN A 148 0.01 21.87 -1.65
CA ASN A 148 -0.25 22.56 -0.39
C ASN A 148 1.01 22.60 0.49
N LEU A 149 1.13 23.61 1.36
CA LEU A 149 2.21 23.74 2.33
C LEU A 149 1.74 23.28 3.72
N PHE A 150 2.52 22.42 4.38
CA PHE A 150 2.34 22.00 5.76
C PHE A 150 3.67 22.15 6.48
N TYR A 151 3.72 22.88 7.60
CA TYR A 151 4.99 23.19 8.29
C TYR A 151 6.06 23.79 7.35
N ASN A 152 5.64 24.60 6.38
CA ASN A 152 6.46 25.16 5.29
C ASN A 152 7.08 24.13 4.33
N ILE A 153 6.59 22.89 4.34
CA ILE A 153 6.99 21.81 3.44
C ILE A 153 5.88 21.62 2.40
N LYS A 154 6.23 21.63 1.12
CA LYS A 154 5.29 21.41 0.02
C LYS A 154 4.94 19.93 -0.09
N LEU A 155 3.65 19.60 -0.09
CA LEU A 155 3.16 18.26 -0.43
C LEU A 155 2.54 18.29 -1.84
N PRO A 156 3.20 17.70 -2.86
CA PRO A 156 2.70 17.71 -4.24
C PRO A 156 1.28 17.15 -4.38
N LEU A 157 1.00 16.00 -3.76
CA LEU A 157 -0.25 15.25 -3.94
C LEU A 157 -1.07 15.21 -2.64
N GLU A 158 -2.38 15.44 -2.77
CA GLU A 158 -3.40 15.37 -1.71
C GLU A 158 -2.98 16.05 -0.37
N SER A 159 -3.38 15.49 0.77
CA SER A 159 -3.13 16.02 2.13
C SER A 159 -2.35 14.99 2.96
N PRO A 160 -1.68 15.41 4.06
CA PRO A 160 -0.93 14.49 4.92
C PRO A 160 -1.84 13.40 5.49
N GLY A 161 -1.55 12.15 5.14
CA GLY A 161 -2.25 10.97 5.63
C GLY A 161 -1.43 10.16 6.63
N PRO A 162 -1.95 8.98 7.03
CA PRO A 162 -1.17 7.95 7.70
C PRO A 162 0.08 7.62 6.89
N LEU A 163 1.23 7.46 7.58
CA LEU A 163 2.51 7.42 6.88
C LEU A 163 2.71 6.16 6.01
N PHE A 164 1.93 5.09 6.23
CA PHE A 164 1.98 3.90 5.39
C PHE A 164 1.61 4.14 3.91
N TRP A 165 0.93 5.25 3.59
CA TRP A 165 0.64 5.65 2.20
C TRP A 165 1.90 5.80 1.35
N VAL A 166 3.03 6.18 1.97
CA VAL A 166 4.32 6.29 1.29
C VAL A 166 5.22 5.08 1.52
N HIS A 167 4.68 3.95 2.01
CA HIS A 167 5.44 2.72 2.25
C HIS A 167 4.99 1.57 1.35
N TYR A 168 3.71 1.20 1.37
CA TYR A 168 3.26 -0.11 0.87
C TYR A 168 3.46 -0.29 -0.64
N SER A 169 3.13 0.74 -1.42
CA SER A 169 3.38 0.73 -2.86
C SER A 169 4.86 0.76 -3.23
N TYR A 170 5.76 1.13 -2.31
CA TYR A 170 7.17 1.43 -2.58
C TYR A 170 8.15 0.42 -1.96
N LEU A 171 7.66 -0.76 -1.57
CA LEU A 171 8.52 -1.85 -1.07
C LEU A 171 9.31 -2.51 -2.22
N GLY A 172 8.68 -2.61 -3.40
CA GLY A 172 9.30 -3.08 -4.63
C GLY A 172 9.39 -2.01 -5.73
N LEU A 173 8.42 -1.08 -5.80
CA LEU A 173 8.49 0.06 -6.71
C LEU A 173 9.45 1.12 -6.16
N ASP A 174 10.60 1.26 -6.80
CA ASP A 174 11.53 2.33 -6.46
C ASP A 174 10.88 3.72 -6.71
N PRO A 175 10.73 4.59 -5.69
CA PRO A 175 10.10 5.91 -5.83
C PRO A 175 10.95 6.94 -6.59
N HIS A 176 12.17 6.61 -7.05
CA HIS A 176 12.99 7.48 -7.89
C HIS A 176 12.49 7.60 -9.34
N PHE A 177 11.22 7.97 -9.50
CA PHE A 177 10.60 8.28 -10.78
C PHE A 177 9.70 9.52 -10.67
N SER A 178 9.27 10.01 -11.81
CA SER A 178 8.27 11.06 -11.91
C SER A 178 7.31 10.74 -13.05
N ASP A 179 6.08 11.23 -12.94
CA ASP A 179 5.10 11.21 -14.01
C ASP A 179 4.50 12.60 -14.23
N GLY A 180 3.34 12.66 -14.92
CA GLY A 180 2.65 13.93 -15.16
C GLY A 180 2.04 14.60 -13.93
N TYR A 181 2.12 13.99 -12.74
CA TYR A 181 1.51 14.48 -11.51
C TYR A 181 2.54 14.90 -10.46
N ALA A 182 3.57 14.09 -10.22
CA ALA A 182 4.58 14.38 -9.19
C ALA A 182 5.93 13.71 -9.45
N ASN A 183 6.94 14.21 -8.74
CA ASN A 183 8.12 13.45 -8.38
C ASN A 183 7.80 12.65 -7.10
N TYR A 184 7.84 11.32 -7.17
CA TYR A 184 7.39 10.47 -6.06
C TYR A 184 8.42 10.36 -4.93
N TRP A 185 9.71 10.57 -5.22
CA TRP A 185 10.71 10.74 -4.17
C TRP A 185 10.44 12.00 -3.35
N GLU A 186 10.18 13.14 -4.01
CA GLU A 186 9.80 14.39 -3.35
C GLU A 186 8.50 14.22 -2.53
N GLN A 187 7.47 13.58 -3.09
CA GLN A 187 6.22 13.30 -2.38
C GLN A 187 6.46 12.50 -1.09
N ASN A 188 7.23 11.41 -1.18
CA ASN A 188 7.42 10.48 -0.06
C ASN A 188 8.29 11.09 1.05
N VAL A 189 9.38 11.78 0.67
CA VAL A 189 10.23 12.52 1.60
C VAL A 189 9.44 13.61 2.30
N ASN A 190 8.68 14.41 1.56
CA ASN A 190 7.93 15.53 2.14
C ASN A 190 6.78 15.05 3.04
N ALA A 191 6.04 14.00 2.66
CA ALA A 191 5.03 13.40 3.51
C ALA A 191 5.61 12.91 4.85
N THR A 192 6.80 12.29 4.80
CA THR A 192 7.53 11.83 5.98
C THR A 192 7.95 12.99 6.88
N LEU A 193 8.58 14.02 6.31
CA LEU A 193 9.02 15.20 7.07
C LEU A 193 7.83 15.98 7.67
N ILE A 194 6.70 16.05 6.97
CA ILE A 194 5.46 16.67 7.50
C ILE A 194 4.92 15.87 8.70
N ASN A 195 4.93 14.54 8.62
CA ASN A 195 4.50 13.67 9.73
C ASN A 195 5.39 13.87 10.97
N GLN A 196 6.71 13.91 10.78
CA GLN A 196 7.65 14.22 11.85
C GLN A 196 7.45 15.64 12.41
N ALA A 197 7.35 16.65 11.54
CA ALA A 197 7.17 18.05 11.94
C ALA A 197 5.90 18.25 12.77
N HIS A 198 4.81 17.52 12.45
CA HIS A 198 3.60 17.50 13.26
C HIS A 198 3.86 16.97 14.68
N CYS A 199 4.56 15.84 14.80
CA CYS A 199 4.90 15.25 16.08
C CYS A 199 5.81 16.17 16.91
N ILE A 200 6.78 16.84 16.28
CA ILE A 200 7.66 17.82 16.95
C ILE A 200 6.87 19.03 17.43
N ALA A 201 5.96 19.56 16.60
CA ALA A 201 5.12 20.70 16.96
C ALA A 201 4.12 20.37 18.07
N ASN A 202 3.69 19.10 18.16
CA ASN A 202 2.82 18.55 19.19
C ASN A 202 1.63 19.47 19.57
N PRO A 203 0.76 19.82 18.61
CA PRO A 203 -0.30 20.82 18.84
C PRO A 203 -1.33 20.38 19.89
N ARG A 204 -1.40 19.09 20.21
CA ARG A 204 -2.28 18.51 21.23
C ARG A 204 -1.60 18.27 22.59
N ASN A 205 -0.32 18.62 22.72
CA ASN A 205 0.49 18.46 23.93
C ASN A 205 0.50 17.02 24.48
N TYR A 206 0.55 16.02 23.61
CA TYR A 206 0.70 14.62 24.02
C TYR A 206 2.08 14.38 24.66
N VAL A 207 2.11 13.49 25.64
CA VAL A 207 3.36 13.13 26.33
C VAL A 207 4.27 12.34 25.39
N GLY A 208 5.57 12.65 25.41
CA GLY A 208 6.60 11.88 24.72
C GLY A 208 6.87 12.29 23.27
N TYR A 209 5.91 12.94 22.59
CA TYR A 209 6.07 13.44 21.23
C TYR A 209 7.29 14.37 21.14
N SER A 210 8.20 14.08 20.21
CA SER A 210 9.47 14.78 20.08
C SER A 210 10.12 14.48 18.72
N ASP A 211 11.28 15.08 18.47
CA ASP A 211 12.10 14.74 17.30
C ASP A 211 12.75 13.34 17.38
N ALA A 212 12.64 12.67 18.53
CA ALA A 212 13.08 11.30 18.77
C ALA A 212 11.92 10.31 18.96
N CYS A 213 10.67 10.78 19.09
CA CYS A 213 9.50 9.92 19.26
C CYS A 213 8.37 10.49 18.42
N TRP A 214 8.31 10.01 17.18
CA TRP A 214 7.43 10.50 16.14
C TRP A 214 6.97 9.34 15.26
N GLY A 215 5.93 9.58 14.46
CA GLY A 215 5.42 8.62 13.49
C GLY A 215 3.97 8.28 13.74
N LEU A 216 3.08 8.88 12.94
CA LEU A 216 1.64 8.62 12.95
C LEU A 216 1.26 7.80 11.71
N THR A 217 0.69 6.63 11.93
CA THR A 217 0.12 5.77 10.89
C THR A 217 -0.99 4.89 11.45
N SER A 218 -1.77 4.25 10.57
CA SER A 218 -2.85 3.35 10.99
C SER A 218 -2.34 2.21 11.85
N SER A 219 -2.93 2.02 13.01
CA SER A 219 -2.50 1.03 14.00
C SER A 219 -3.52 0.85 15.12
N ASP A 220 -3.25 -0.14 15.97
CA ASP A 220 -3.94 -0.30 17.24
C ASP A 220 -3.71 0.89 18.16
N ASN A 221 -4.69 1.16 19.02
CA ASN A 221 -4.64 2.10 20.12
C ASN A 221 -5.48 1.59 21.30
N GLN A 222 -5.52 2.37 22.38
CA GLN A 222 -6.25 2.04 23.61
C GLN A 222 -7.76 1.83 23.43
N SER A 223 -8.33 2.29 22.32
CA SER A 223 -9.76 2.21 22.00
C SER A 223 -10.07 1.25 20.83
N GLY A 224 -9.09 0.50 20.31
CA GLY A 224 -9.25 -0.38 19.16
C GLY A 224 -8.23 -0.06 18.06
N TYR A 225 -8.69 0.18 16.84
CA TYR A 225 -7.84 0.50 15.69
C TYR A 225 -8.24 1.86 15.10
N SER A 226 -7.27 2.67 14.68
CA SER A 226 -7.54 3.96 14.03
C SER A 226 -6.48 4.30 12.99
N ALA A 227 -6.89 5.07 11.97
CA ALA A 227 -6.01 5.62 10.94
C ALA A 227 -5.30 6.89 11.45
N HIS A 228 -4.29 6.75 12.29
CA HIS A 228 -3.57 7.90 12.85
C HIS A 228 -2.80 8.67 11.77
N SER A 229 -2.88 9.99 11.81
CA SER A 229 -2.22 10.90 10.87
C SER A 229 -2.08 12.29 11.50
N PRO A 230 -1.36 13.24 10.89
CA PRO A 230 -1.37 14.63 11.35
C PRO A 230 -2.77 15.27 11.43
N GLY A 231 -3.72 14.81 10.60
CA GLY A 231 -5.12 15.23 10.65
C GLY A 231 -6.00 14.48 11.66
N ASN A 232 -5.52 13.33 12.14
CA ASN A 232 -6.22 12.43 13.07
C ASN A 232 -5.26 11.93 14.16
N ASP A 233 -4.73 12.86 14.96
CA ASP A 233 -3.74 12.55 15.99
C ASP A 233 -4.39 12.21 17.34
N LEU A 234 -4.36 10.93 17.71
CA LEU A 234 -4.95 10.39 18.95
C LEU A 234 -3.91 10.14 20.06
N GLY A 235 -2.69 10.66 19.93
CA GLY A 235 -1.65 10.50 20.95
C GLY A 235 -0.91 9.17 20.88
N VAL A 236 -0.92 8.52 19.72
CA VAL A 236 -0.38 7.17 19.52
C VAL A 236 0.75 7.21 18.49
N ILE A 237 1.97 7.03 18.98
CA ILE A 237 3.14 6.82 18.13
C ILE A 237 3.19 5.36 17.69
N THR A 238 3.38 5.14 16.39
CA THR A 238 3.46 3.79 15.82
C THR A 238 4.83 3.61 15.16
N PRO A 239 5.70 2.73 15.69
CA PRO A 239 7.08 2.61 15.23
C PRO A 239 7.24 2.42 13.72
N THR A 240 6.38 1.63 13.06
CA THR A 240 6.47 1.40 11.61
C THR A 240 6.36 2.69 10.78
N ALA A 241 5.72 3.75 11.30
CA ALA A 241 5.68 5.03 10.61
C ALA A 241 7.10 5.59 10.42
N ALA A 242 7.82 5.83 11.52
CA ALA A 242 9.18 6.37 11.45
C ALA A 242 10.16 5.34 10.87
N LEU A 243 10.08 4.07 11.28
CA LEU A 243 11.07 3.06 10.91
C LEU A 243 10.96 2.66 9.43
N SER A 244 9.77 2.48 8.88
CA SER A 244 9.63 2.17 7.44
C SER A 244 9.99 3.35 6.54
N SER A 245 10.14 4.56 7.11
CA SER A 245 10.60 5.77 6.43
C SER A 245 12.13 5.96 6.42
N PHE A 246 12.91 4.95 6.81
CA PHE A 246 14.38 4.96 6.73
C PHE A 246 14.93 5.40 5.37
N PRO A 247 14.41 4.92 4.22
CA PRO A 247 14.89 5.35 2.91
C PRO A 247 14.73 6.87 2.69
N TYR A 248 13.70 7.48 3.26
CA TYR A 248 13.36 8.88 3.02
C TYR A 248 14.01 9.84 4.01
N THR A 249 14.12 9.44 5.28
CA THR A 249 14.60 10.29 6.39
C THR A 249 15.52 9.49 7.32
N PRO A 250 16.69 9.03 6.84
CA PRO A 250 17.51 8.07 7.57
C PRO A 250 18.01 8.61 8.91
N THR A 251 18.32 9.90 9.00
CA THR A 251 18.80 10.54 10.24
C THR A 251 17.71 10.59 11.31
N GLU A 252 16.52 11.02 10.92
CA GLU A 252 15.33 11.19 11.75
C GLU A 252 14.77 9.82 12.20
N SER A 253 14.74 8.86 11.28
CA SER A 253 14.30 7.48 11.52
C SER A 253 15.28 6.74 12.42
N MET A 254 16.59 6.96 12.25
CA MET A 254 17.61 6.42 13.17
C MET A 254 17.49 7.01 14.57
N LYS A 255 17.16 8.30 14.68
CA LYS A 255 16.91 8.94 15.97
C LYS A 255 15.71 8.32 16.68
N ALA A 256 14.61 8.09 15.95
CA ALA A 256 13.44 7.37 16.46
C ALA A 256 13.77 5.93 16.88
N LEU A 257 14.45 5.16 16.03
CA LEU A 257 14.89 3.80 16.34
C LEU A 257 15.68 3.74 17.65
N LYS A 258 16.67 4.61 17.80
CA LYS A 258 17.50 4.66 19.02
C LYS A 258 16.68 4.99 20.26
N PHE A 259 15.72 5.90 20.16
CA PHE A 259 14.86 6.24 21.28
C PHE A 259 13.92 5.09 21.65
N PHE A 260 13.26 4.48 20.66
CA PHE A 260 12.41 3.30 20.89
C PHE A 260 13.20 2.18 21.56
N TYR A 261 14.40 1.87 21.07
CA TYR A 261 15.20 0.76 21.57
C TYR A 261 15.91 1.06 22.91
N TYR A 262 16.59 2.20 23.03
CA TYR A 262 17.44 2.48 24.20
C TYR A 262 16.72 3.24 25.33
N THR A 263 15.62 3.93 25.05
CA THR A 263 14.89 4.72 26.05
C THR A 263 13.57 4.08 26.47
N LEU A 264 12.75 3.64 25.50
CA LEU A 264 11.48 2.97 25.82
C LEU A 264 11.71 1.50 26.18
N GLY A 265 12.59 0.81 25.45
CA GLY A 265 12.88 -0.60 25.67
C GLY A 265 11.68 -1.51 25.37
N ASP A 266 11.73 -2.72 25.92
CA ASP A 266 10.59 -3.65 26.00
C ASP A 266 9.73 -3.36 27.23
#